data_AF-A0A522FI07-F1
#
_entry.id   AF-A0A522FI07-F1
#
_cell.length_a   1.000
_cell.length_b   1.000
_cell.length_c   1.000
_cell.angle_alpha   90.00
_cell.angle_beta   90.00
_cell.angle_gamma   90.00
#
_symmetry.space_group_name_H-M   'P 1'
#
loop_
_entity.id
_entity.type
_entity.pdbx_description
1 polymer ?
#
loop_
_entity_poly.entity_id
_entity_poly.type
_entity_poly.pdbx_seq_one_letter_code
_entity_poly.pdbx_strand_id
1 'polypeptide(L)'
;MHFFKALWIDNLNSAGFTVRNSANETLKYNKVVFQKDSRTKYLRYPGGLCISYYAKQPTSFIIFLKEAVYFDANGYFDPSGISWEGEMARQRIADLVPYEYTIKE
;
A
#
# COMPACT_ATOMS: atom_id res chain seq x y z
N MET A 1 -5.07 -6.03 4.41
CA MET A 1 -3.89 -5.22 4.81
C MET A 1 -4.32 -3.82 5.26
N HIS A 2 -3.75 -3.27 6.34
CA HIS A 2 -4.22 -2.00 6.96
C HIS A 2 -4.15 -0.79 6.01
N PHE A 3 -3.08 -0.66 5.22
CA PHE A 3 -2.93 0.41 4.23
C PHE A 3 -4.08 0.47 3.22
N PHE A 4 -4.47 -0.66 2.61
CA PHE A 4 -5.58 -0.68 1.64
C PHE A 4 -6.93 -0.42 2.27
N LYS A 5 -7.14 -0.80 3.54
CA LYS A 5 -8.34 -0.42 4.29
C LYS A 5 -8.41 1.09 4.47
N ALA A 6 -7.30 1.71 4.89
CA ALA A 6 -7.19 3.17 5.04
C ALA A 6 -7.37 3.90 3.71
N LEU A 7 -6.81 3.35 2.64
CA LEU A 7 -7.00 3.82 1.27
C LEU A 7 -8.48 3.74 0.87
N TRP A 8 -9.18 2.64 1.16
CA TRP A 8 -10.58 2.47 0.77
C TRP A 8 -11.51 3.54 1.35
N ILE A 9 -11.28 3.98 2.58
CA ILE A 9 -12.11 5.00 3.25
C ILE A 9 -11.54 6.43 3.17
N ASP A 10 -10.49 6.65 2.36
CA ASP A 10 -9.81 7.94 2.24
C ASP A 10 -9.36 8.52 3.60
N ASN A 11 -8.81 7.67 4.48
CA ASN A 11 -8.35 8.09 5.82
C ASN A 11 -6.83 8.00 6.02
N LEU A 12 -6.04 7.87 4.94
CA LEU A 12 -4.59 7.64 5.00
C LEU A 12 -3.88 8.49 6.07
N ASN A 13 -4.11 9.80 6.07
CA ASN A 13 -3.50 10.72 7.03
C ASN A 13 -3.89 10.43 8.49
N SER A 14 -5.16 10.13 8.74
CA SER A 14 -5.67 9.80 10.08
C SER A 14 -5.16 8.44 10.56
N ALA A 15 -4.94 7.50 9.63
CA ALA A 15 -4.30 6.22 9.89
C ALA A 15 -2.77 6.30 9.98
N GLY A 16 -2.17 7.50 9.88
CA GLY A 16 -0.72 7.70 10.01
C GLY A 16 0.08 7.40 8.74
N PHE A 17 -0.59 7.16 7.61
CA PHE A 17 0.05 6.95 6.31
C PHE A 17 0.24 8.26 5.56
N THR A 18 1.37 8.38 4.88
CA THR A 18 1.61 9.43 3.88
C THR A 18 2.12 8.78 2.60
N VAL A 19 1.52 9.14 1.46
CA VAL A 19 1.91 8.63 0.14
C VAL A 19 2.64 9.74 -0.61
N ARG A 20 3.82 9.44 -1.14
CA ARG A 20 4.66 10.37 -1.89
C ARG A 20 5.08 9.77 -3.22
N ASN A 21 5.48 10.63 -4.17
CA ASN A 21 6.16 10.19 -5.39
C ASN A 21 7.68 10.13 -5.21
N SER A 22 8.40 9.77 -6.27
CA SER A 22 9.87 9.74 -6.32
C SER A 22 10.51 11.13 -6.13
N ALA A 23 9.79 12.21 -6.41
CA ALA A 23 10.22 13.59 -6.14
C ALA A 23 9.96 14.02 -4.67
N ASN A 24 9.52 13.09 -3.81
CA ASN A 24 9.17 13.33 -2.41
C ASN A 24 7.98 14.30 -2.21
N GLU A 25 7.18 14.51 -3.25
CA GLU A 25 5.95 15.29 -3.18
C GLU A 25 4.83 14.44 -2.59
N THR A 26 4.06 15.01 -1.66
CA THR A 26 2.91 14.32 -1.05
C THR A 26 1.75 14.27 -2.03
N LEU A 27 1.30 13.06 -2.35
CA LEU A 27 0.22 12.82 -3.29
C LEU A 27 -1.13 12.81 -2.55
N LYS A 28 -2.10 13.53 -3.13
CA LYS A 28 -3.48 13.49 -2.67
C LYS A 28 -4.15 12.19 -3.10
N TYR A 29 -5.15 11.76 -2.34
CA TYR A 29 -5.92 10.54 -2.58
C TYR A 29 -6.43 10.42 -4.04
N ASN A 30 -7.04 11.48 -4.56
CA ASN A 30 -7.59 11.49 -5.93
C ASN A 30 -6.54 11.39 -7.06
N LYS A 31 -5.24 11.52 -6.75
CA LYS A 31 -4.16 11.32 -7.71
C LYS A 31 -3.71 9.87 -7.80
N VAL A 32 -4.02 9.06 -6.79
CA VAL A 32 -3.58 7.66 -6.68
C VAL A 32 -4.74 6.67 -6.71
N VAL A 33 -5.95 7.09 -6.32
CA VAL A 33 -7.14 6.25 -6.37
C VAL A 33 -8.08 6.71 -7.45
N PHE A 34 -8.40 5.77 -8.34
CA PHE A 34 -9.41 5.90 -9.36
C PHE A 34 -10.63 5.07 -8.99
N GLN A 35 -11.80 5.71 -8.88
CA GLN A 35 -13.06 5.02 -8.63
C GLN A 35 -13.84 4.91 -9.94
N LYS A 36 -14.06 3.66 -10.39
CA LYS A 36 -14.82 3.39 -11.62
C LYS A 36 -16.34 3.45 -11.39
N ASP A 37 -16.79 2.97 -10.24
CA ASP A 37 -18.18 2.95 -9.81
C ASP A 37 -18.30 2.89 -8.26
N SER A 38 -19.51 2.77 -7.71
CA SER A 38 -19.75 2.75 -6.26
C SER A 38 -19.10 1.58 -5.50
N ARG A 39 -18.65 0.54 -6.21
CA ARG A 39 -18.09 -0.70 -5.62
C ARG A 39 -16.67 -1.00 -6.08
N THR A 40 -16.15 -0.26 -7.05
CA THR A 40 -14.89 -0.61 -7.71
C THR A 40 -13.91 0.55 -7.64
N LYS A 41 -12.87 0.37 -6.82
CA LYS A 41 -11.73 1.30 -6.70
C LYS A 41 -10.46 0.62 -7.20
N TYR A 42 -9.61 1.42 -7.80
CA TYR A 42 -8.33 1.02 -8.34
C TYR A 42 -7.24 1.96 -7.84
N LEU A 43 -6.10 1.41 -7.47
CA LEU A 43 -4.88 2.16 -7.22
C LEU A 43 -4.11 2.26 -8.54
N ARG A 44 -3.75 3.47 -8.96
CA ARG A 44 -3.03 3.75 -10.20
C ARG A 44 -2.12 4.96 -10.01
N TYR A 45 -0.88 4.84 -10.45
CA TYR A 45 0.05 5.97 -10.56
C TYR A 45 1.06 5.68 -11.67
N PRO A 46 1.51 6.68 -12.47
CA PRO A 46 2.44 6.45 -13.58
C PRO A 46 3.87 6.04 -13.14
N GLY A 47 4.20 6.11 -11.85
CA GLY A 47 5.48 5.69 -11.30
C GLY A 47 5.32 4.90 -10.00
N GLY A 48 6.43 4.72 -9.28
CA GLY A 48 6.40 4.14 -7.94
C GLY A 48 5.77 5.09 -6.91
N LEU A 49 5.26 4.50 -5.83
CA LEU A 49 4.79 5.25 -4.66
C LEU A 49 5.68 4.95 -3.46
N CYS A 50 6.03 5.99 -2.74
CA CYS A 50 6.73 5.92 -1.47
C CYS A 50 5.70 6.05 -0.34
N ILE A 51 5.74 5.14 0.62
CA ILE A 51 4.82 5.11 1.77
C ILE A 51 5.61 5.31 3.05
N SER A 52 5.12 6.24 3.86
CA SER A 52 5.55 6.45 5.24
C SER A 52 4.41 6.05 6.17
N TYR A 53 4.74 5.37 7.27
CA TYR A 53 3.81 5.04 8.35
C TYR A 53 4.36 5.56 9.68
N TYR A 54 3.74 6.61 10.24
CA TYR A 54 4.23 7.37 11.42
C TYR A 54 5.72 7.77 11.38
N ALA A 55 6.30 7.84 10.18
CA ALA A 55 7.72 8.13 9.95
C ALA A 55 7.88 9.36 9.05
N LYS A 56 8.96 10.12 9.27
CA LYS A 56 9.29 11.29 8.43
C LYS A 56 9.79 10.88 7.03
N GLN A 57 10.47 9.74 6.97
CA GLN A 57 11.03 9.17 5.75
C GLN A 57 10.16 8.01 5.24
N PRO A 58 10.14 7.76 3.92
CA PRO A 58 9.46 6.59 3.36
C PRO A 58 10.19 5.31 3.79
N THR A 59 9.41 4.35 4.31
CA THR A 59 9.92 3.06 4.79
C THR A 59 9.44 1.91 3.90
N SER A 60 8.55 2.18 2.95
CA SER A 60 8.00 1.18 2.04
C SER A 60 7.71 1.77 0.68
N PHE A 61 7.76 0.94 -0.34
CA PHE A 61 7.58 1.36 -1.72
C PHE A 61 6.61 0.41 -2.42
N ILE A 62 5.77 0.99 -3.27
CA ILE A 62 4.92 0.26 -4.23
C ILE A 62 5.51 0.46 -5.62
N ILE A 63 5.76 -0.65 -6.30
CA ILE A 63 6.07 -0.70 -7.72
C ILE A 63 4.85 -1.29 -8.43
N PHE A 64 4.30 -0.56 -9.40
CA PHE A 64 3.17 -1.05 -10.19
C PHE A 64 3.65 -2.01 -11.28
N LEU A 65 3.07 -3.20 -11.31
CA LEU A 65 3.27 -4.22 -12.34
C LEU A 65 2.15 -4.19 -13.40
N LYS A 66 1.04 -3.52 -13.07
CA LYS A 66 -0.11 -3.24 -13.96
C LYS A 66 -0.46 -1.76 -13.92
N GLU A 67 -1.13 -1.27 -14.97
CA GLU A 67 -1.59 0.14 -15.04
C GLU A 67 -2.53 0.52 -13.89
N ALA A 68 -3.32 -0.43 -13.41
CA ALA A 68 -4.26 -0.23 -12.31
C ALA A 68 -4.40 -1.51 -11.49
N VAL A 69 -4.57 -1.35 -10.18
CA VAL A 69 -4.62 -2.44 -9.21
C VAL A 69 -5.93 -2.37 -8.47
N TYR A 70 -6.76 -3.40 -8.61
CA TYR A 70 -8.02 -3.49 -7.89
C TYR A 70 -7.77 -3.68 -6.39
N PHE A 71 -8.59 -3.03 -5.56
CA PHE A 71 -8.64 -3.28 -4.12
C PHE A 71 -10.06 -3.08 -3.57
N ASP A 72 -10.33 -3.66 -2.40
CA ASP A 72 -11.66 -3.67 -1.78
C ASP A 72 -11.69 -3.08 -0.35
N ALA A 73 -12.89 -3.02 0.23
CA ALA A 73 -13.14 -2.52 1.58
C ALA A 73 -12.48 -3.34 2.69
N ASN A 74 -12.24 -4.63 2.46
CA ASN A 74 -11.58 -5.53 3.41
C ASN A 74 -10.06 -5.37 3.38
N GLY A 75 -9.55 -4.53 2.47
CA GLY A 75 -8.13 -4.35 2.23
C GLY A 75 -7.49 -5.55 1.53
N TYR A 76 -8.30 -6.31 0.79
CA TYR A 76 -7.82 -7.17 -0.28
C TYR A 76 -7.40 -6.30 -1.46
N PHE A 77 -6.39 -6.73 -2.20
CA PHE A 77 -5.94 -6.12 -3.44
C PHE A 77 -5.42 -7.21 -4.38
N ASP A 78 -5.40 -6.96 -5.68
CA ASP A 78 -4.79 -7.87 -6.64
C ASP A 78 -3.26 -7.92 -6.44
N PRO A 79 -2.70 -9.01 -5.88
CA PRO A 79 -1.28 -9.10 -5.57
C PRO A 79 -0.41 -9.17 -6.82
N SER A 80 -0.97 -9.52 -7.98
CA SER A 80 -0.24 -9.52 -9.25
C SER A 80 -0.08 -8.12 -9.86
N GLY A 81 -0.75 -7.11 -9.28
CA GLY A 81 -0.73 -5.74 -9.78
C GLY A 81 0.38 -4.87 -9.18
N ILE A 82 0.93 -5.22 -8.02
CA ILE A 82 2.01 -4.47 -7.36
C ILE A 82 3.06 -5.37 -6.74
N SER A 83 4.30 -4.88 -6.75
CA SER A 83 5.38 -5.37 -5.89
C SER A 83 5.57 -4.42 -4.71
N TRP A 84 5.81 -4.99 -3.53
CA TRP A 84 6.11 -4.26 -2.31
C TRP A 84 7.60 -4.33 -2.00
N GLU A 85 8.17 -3.21 -1.59
CA GLU A 85 9.53 -3.15 -1.05
C GLU A 85 9.53 -2.43 0.31
N GLY A 86 10.56 -2.68 1.12
CA GLY A 86 10.73 -2.10 2.45
C GLY A 86 9.96 -2.80 3.57
N GLU A 87 9.66 -2.07 4.65
CA GLU A 87 9.12 -2.65 5.90
C GLU A 87 7.77 -3.34 5.70
N MET A 88 6.87 -2.80 4.88
CA MET A 88 5.58 -3.44 4.60
C MET A 88 5.71 -4.74 3.82
N ALA A 89 6.75 -4.89 2.98
CA ALA A 89 7.07 -6.15 2.33
C ALA A 89 7.58 -7.18 3.35
N ARG A 90 8.45 -6.74 4.27
CA ARG A 90 9.01 -7.58 5.34
C ARG A 90 7.93 -8.08 6.30
N GLN A 91 7.01 -7.22 6.71
CA GLN A 91 5.85 -7.59 7.53
C GLN A 91 4.96 -8.62 6.82
N ARG A 92 4.74 -8.46 5.51
CA ARG A 92 3.99 -9.46 4.72
C ARG A 92 4.68 -10.82 4.69
N ILE A 93 6.00 -10.86 4.54
CA ILE A 93 6.75 -12.12 4.61
C ILE A 93 6.60 -12.71 6.01
N ALA A 94 6.76 -11.91 7.06
CA ALA A 94 6.61 -12.36 8.45
C ALA A 94 5.20 -12.92 8.76
N ASP A 95 4.14 -12.29 8.26
CA ASP A 95 2.75 -12.78 8.41
C ASP A 95 2.50 -14.09 7.64
N LEU A 96 3.27 -14.36 6.58
CA LEU A 96 3.19 -15.59 5.78
C LEU A 96 4.00 -16.74 6.37
N VAL A 97 4.92 -16.46 7.31
CA VAL A 97 5.64 -17.52 8.03
C VAL A 97 4.77 -18.02 9.18
N PRO A 98 4.52 -19.34 9.30
CA PRO A 98 3.84 -19.88 10.47
C PRO A 98 4.61 -19.50 11.74
N TYR A 99 3.87 -19.14 12.79
CA TYR A 99 4.39 -18.76 14.11
C TYR A 99 5.36 -19.78 14.74
N GLU A 100 5.37 -21.01 14.20
CA GLU A 100 6.21 -22.13 14.65
C GLU A 100 7.69 -22.04 14.29
N TYR A 101 8.13 -21.04 13.51
CA TYR A 101 9.56 -20.72 13.39
C TYR A 101 10.09 -19.97 14.62
N THR A 102 9.86 -20.55 15.81
CA THR A 102 10.72 -20.29 16.94
C THR A 102 11.96 -21.14 16.70
N ILE A 103 13.07 -20.51 16.31
CA ILE A 103 14.38 -21.17 16.32
C ILE A 103 14.58 -21.64 17.77
N LYS A 104 14.49 -22.95 18.01
CA LYS A 104 15.04 -23.51 19.24
C LYS A 104 16.55 -23.36 19.13
N GLU A 105 17.07 -22.52 20.02
CA GLU A 105 18.47 -22.25 20.43
C GLU A 105 19.59 -22.70 19.48
#